data_AF-A0A7V3FDC4-F1
#
_entry.id   AF-A0A7V3FDC4-F1
#
_cell.length_a   1.000
_cell.length_b   1.000
_cell.length_c   1.000
_cell.angle_alpha   90.00
_cell.angle_beta   90.00
_cell.angle_gamma   90.00
#
_symmetry.space_group_name_H-M   'P 1'
#
loop_
_entity.id
_entity.type
_entity.pdbx_description
1 polymer ?
#
loop_
_entity_poly.entity_id
_entity_poly.type
_entity_poly.pdbx_seq_one_letter_code
_entity_poly.pdbx_strand_id
1 'polypeptide(L)'
;MRTRVPAVPFLLGVVIVAGVMLWRWWPEPASPPLRIPELSAEALAGKAPFDRYCGRCHGENGAGTTVGPPLVHRTYRPALHGDVAFELAVRRGVRAHHWRFGDMPPQRTVSQAEVVQITRYVRELQRANGIE
;
A
#
# COMPACT_ATOMS: atom_id res chain seq x y z
N MET A 1 43.53 -44.52 -30.64
CA MET A 1 43.13 -43.94 -29.35
C MET A 1 42.42 -42.61 -29.60
N ARG A 2 41.11 -42.52 -29.37
CA ARG A 2 40.34 -41.27 -29.48
C ARG A 2 39.45 -41.20 -28.25
N THR A 3 39.92 -40.52 -27.21
CA THR A 3 39.17 -40.30 -25.98
C THR A 3 38.04 -39.32 -26.28
N ARG A 4 36.80 -39.74 -26.02
CA ARG A 4 35.62 -38.88 -26.10
C ARG A 4 35.66 -37.93 -24.90
N VAL A 5 35.83 -36.63 -25.16
CA VAL A 5 35.67 -35.57 -24.16
C VAL A 5 34.20 -35.56 -23.72
N PRO A 6 33.87 -35.57 -22.42
CA PRO A 6 32.48 -35.70 -21.99
C PRO A 6 31.73 -34.36 -22.18
N ALA A 7 30.52 -34.42 -22.74
CA ALA A 7 29.62 -33.29 -23.02
C ALA A 7 29.01 -32.64 -21.76
N VAL A 8 29.76 -32.62 -20.65
CA VAL A 8 29.30 -32.19 -19.32
C VAL A 8 29.21 -30.66 -19.14
N PRO A 9 30.05 -29.79 -19.73
CA PRO A 9 29.96 -28.35 -19.46
C PRO A 9 28.77 -27.65 -20.17
N PHE A 10 28.22 -28.23 -21.24
CA PHE A 10 27.09 -27.65 -21.99
C PHE A 10 25.74 -27.81 -21.27
N LEU A 11 25.51 -28.94 -20.58
CA LEU A 11 24.26 -29.20 -19.87
C LEU A 11 24.06 -28.29 -18.65
N LEU A 12 25.15 -27.95 -17.94
CA LEU A 12 25.10 -27.01 -16.80
C LEU A 12 24.72 -25.58 -17.23
N GLY A 13 25.25 -25.11 -18.37
CA GLY A 13 24.89 -23.79 -18.92
C GLY A 13 23.42 -23.70 -19.34
N VAL A 14 22.87 -24.76 -19.94
CA VAL A 14 21.46 -24.81 -20.36
C VAL A 14 20.52 -24.83 -19.16
N VAL A 15 20.84 -25.55 -18.09
CA VAL A 15 20.01 -25.58 -16.86
C VAL A 15 20.03 -24.24 -16.13
N ILE A 16 21.17 -23.55 -16.09
CA ILE A 16 21.27 -22.21 -15.47
C ILE A 16 20.47 -21.19 -16.29
N VAL A 17 20.60 -21.19 -17.61
CA VAL A 17 19.84 -20.26 -18.47
C VAL A 17 18.35 -20.56 -18.42
N ALA A 18 17.94 -21.83 -18.46
CA ALA A 18 16.54 -22.22 -18.31
C ALA A 18 15.98 -21.87 -16.93
N GLY A 19 16.75 -22.05 -15.85
CA GLY A 19 16.38 -21.66 -14.50
C GLY A 19 16.23 -20.15 -14.33
N VAL A 20 17.13 -19.35 -14.91
CA VAL A 20 17.03 -17.88 -14.92
C VAL A 20 15.85 -17.42 -15.78
N MET A 21 15.57 -18.08 -16.90
CA MET A 21 14.38 -17.78 -17.71
C MET A 21 13.09 -18.14 -16.96
N LEU A 22 13.02 -19.30 -16.29
CA LEU A 22 11.87 -19.68 -15.48
C LEU A 22 11.65 -18.74 -14.29
N TRP A 23 12.73 -18.29 -13.62
CA TRP A 23 12.64 -17.30 -12.55
C TRP A 23 12.13 -15.94 -13.07
N ARG A 24 12.61 -15.50 -14.23
CA ARG A 24 12.16 -14.24 -14.86
C ARG A 24 10.69 -14.26 -15.28
N TRP A 25 10.12 -15.43 -15.45
CA TRP A 25 8.72 -15.64 -15.82
C TRP A 25 7.87 -16.10 -14.64
N TRP A 26 8.44 -16.12 -13.41
CA TRP A 26 7.66 -16.40 -12.21
C TRP A 26 6.84 -15.16 -11.86
N PRO A 27 5.49 -15.22 -11.97
CA PRO A 27 4.67 -14.10 -11.57
C PRO A 27 4.85 -13.87 -10.06
N GLU A 28 5.19 -12.65 -9.68
CA GLU A 28 5.10 -12.23 -8.28
C GLU A 28 3.68 -12.55 -7.79
N PRO A 29 3.52 -13.27 -6.66
CA PRO A 29 2.19 -13.54 -6.13
C PRO A 29 1.50 -12.19 -5.90
N ALA A 30 0.29 -12.06 -6.45
CA ALA A 30 -0.51 -10.87 -6.25
C ALA A 30 -0.64 -10.61 -4.74
N SER A 31 -0.46 -9.36 -4.33
CA SER A 31 -0.74 -8.98 -2.93
C SER A 31 -2.16 -9.41 -2.57
N PRO A 32 -2.37 -9.99 -1.37
CA PRO A 32 -3.70 -10.43 -0.97
C PRO A 32 -4.69 -9.26 -1.06
N PRO A 33 -5.93 -9.52 -1.48
CA PRO A 33 -6.93 -8.47 -1.59
C PRO A 33 -7.17 -7.81 -0.23
N LEU A 34 -7.40 -6.49 -0.25
CA LEU A 34 -7.66 -5.69 0.93
C LEU A 34 -8.95 -6.16 1.61
N ARG A 35 -8.88 -6.47 2.90
CA ARG A 35 -10.03 -6.92 3.69
C ARG A 35 -10.82 -5.72 4.18
N ILE A 36 -12.11 -5.69 3.87
CA ILE A 36 -13.06 -4.69 4.38
C ILE A 36 -13.87 -5.33 5.51
N PRO A 37 -13.75 -4.86 6.75
CA PRO A 37 -14.54 -5.37 7.86
C PRO A 37 -15.96 -4.81 7.80
N GLU A 38 -16.85 -5.37 8.61
CA GLU A 38 -18.01 -4.63 9.07
C GLU A 38 -17.52 -3.44 9.91
N LEU A 39 -17.87 -2.22 9.48
CA LEU A 39 -17.38 -0.99 10.07
C LEU A 39 -18.26 -0.60 11.26
N SER A 40 -17.65 -0.03 12.31
CA SER A 40 -18.40 0.64 13.37
C SER A 40 -19.21 1.82 12.82
N ALA A 41 -20.22 2.26 13.57
CA ALA A 41 -21.00 3.44 13.20
C ALA A 41 -20.11 4.69 13.04
N GLU A 42 -19.11 4.85 13.88
CA GLU A 42 -18.15 5.94 13.83
C GLU A 42 -17.24 5.86 12.59
N ALA A 43 -16.79 4.65 12.22
CA ALA A 43 -16.01 4.45 11.01
C ALA A 43 -16.86 4.63 9.73
N LEU A 44 -18.13 4.21 9.75
CA LEU A 44 -19.06 4.46 8.64
C LEU A 44 -19.25 5.97 8.40
N ALA A 45 -19.35 6.78 9.46
CA ALA A 45 -19.42 8.23 9.35
C ALA A 45 -18.16 8.83 8.67
N GLY A 46 -17.00 8.17 8.80
CA GLY A 46 -15.74 8.57 8.17
C GLY A 46 -15.59 8.16 6.70
N LYS A 47 -16.35 7.15 6.24
CA LYS A 47 -16.23 6.64 4.87
C LYS A 47 -16.65 7.68 3.84
N ALA A 48 -17.82 8.28 4.00
CA ALA A 48 -18.34 9.27 3.05
C ALA A 48 -17.41 10.49 2.86
N PRO A 49 -16.90 11.15 3.93
CA PRO A 49 -15.94 12.24 3.74
C PRO A 49 -14.59 11.73 3.21
N PHE A 50 -14.14 10.52 3.56
CA PHE A 50 -12.94 9.93 2.94
C PHE A 50 -13.12 9.78 1.42
N ASP A 51 -14.21 9.18 0.96
CA ASP A 51 -14.47 8.98 -0.46
C ASP A 51 -14.52 10.33 -1.21
N ARG A 52 -15.14 11.35 -0.59
CA ARG A 52 -15.28 12.69 -1.15
C ARG A 52 -13.94 13.44 -1.28
N TYR A 53 -13.10 13.41 -0.25
CA TYR A 53 -11.91 14.28 -0.17
C TYR A 53 -10.60 13.55 -0.43
N CYS A 54 -10.52 12.26 -0.12
CA CYS A 54 -9.26 11.52 -0.06
C CYS A 54 -9.18 10.41 -1.12
N GLY A 55 -10.31 9.74 -1.40
CA GLY A 55 -10.38 8.52 -2.21
C GLY A 55 -9.87 8.69 -3.64
N ARG A 56 -10.01 9.89 -4.23
CA ARG A 56 -9.46 10.18 -5.58
C ARG A 56 -7.95 9.92 -5.66
N CYS A 57 -7.20 10.24 -4.60
CA CYS A 57 -5.75 10.07 -4.57
C CYS A 57 -5.34 8.80 -3.82
N HIS A 58 -5.97 8.53 -2.69
CA HIS A 58 -5.64 7.39 -1.83
C HIS A 58 -6.39 6.10 -2.17
N GLY A 59 -7.21 6.12 -3.22
CA GLY A 59 -7.91 4.95 -3.73
C GLY A 59 -9.13 4.59 -2.90
N GLU A 60 -9.96 3.73 -3.48
CA GLU A 60 -11.09 3.14 -2.77
C GLU A 60 -10.60 2.42 -1.52
N ASN A 61 -11.26 2.66 -0.38
CA ASN A 61 -10.87 2.08 0.90
C ASN A 61 -9.40 2.34 1.30
N GLY A 62 -8.77 3.41 0.81
CA GLY A 62 -7.38 3.73 1.13
C GLY A 62 -6.37 2.73 0.54
N ALA A 63 -6.74 2.01 -0.51
CA ALA A 63 -5.91 1.00 -1.18
C ALA A 63 -4.74 1.58 -2.00
N GLY A 64 -4.66 2.91 -2.13
CA GLY A 64 -3.69 3.60 -2.96
C GLY A 64 -4.12 3.66 -4.43
N THR A 65 -3.42 4.49 -5.19
CA THR A 65 -3.56 4.61 -6.64
C THR A 65 -2.19 4.86 -7.27
N THR A 66 -2.16 5.16 -8.57
CA THR A 66 -0.95 5.67 -9.24
C THR A 66 -0.57 7.09 -8.83
N VAL A 67 -1.45 7.82 -8.13
CA VAL A 67 -1.23 9.22 -7.74
C VAL A 67 -1.07 9.43 -6.23
N GLY A 68 -1.35 8.42 -5.41
CA GLY A 68 -1.27 8.55 -3.96
C GLY A 68 -1.08 7.21 -3.24
N PRO A 69 -0.43 7.22 -2.07
CA PRO A 69 -0.04 6.00 -1.38
C PRO A 69 -1.23 5.27 -0.73
N PRO A 70 -1.11 3.95 -0.53
CA PRO A 70 -2.08 3.18 0.25
C PRO A 70 -2.02 3.58 1.72
N LEU A 71 -3.15 4.03 2.29
CA LEU A 71 -3.24 4.32 3.72
C LEU A 71 -3.41 3.05 4.57
N VAL A 72 -3.92 1.98 3.98
CA VAL A 72 -3.94 0.64 4.58
C VAL A 72 -2.58 -0.04 4.34
N HIS A 73 -1.54 0.50 4.97
CA HIS A 73 -0.16 0.03 4.83
C HIS A 73 0.62 0.16 6.15
N ARG A 74 1.58 -0.74 6.39
CA ARG A 74 2.38 -0.78 7.63
C ARG A 74 3.15 0.51 7.91
N THR A 75 3.49 1.27 6.88
CA THR A 75 4.08 2.62 7.03
C THR A 75 3.22 3.51 7.92
N TYR A 76 1.91 3.43 7.77
CA TYR A 76 0.95 4.30 8.46
C TYR A 76 0.37 3.68 9.73
N ARG A 77 0.99 2.62 10.27
CA ARG A 77 0.51 1.96 11.48
C ARG A 77 0.56 2.90 12.70
N PRO A 78 -0.40 2.79 13.64
CA PRO A 78 -0.50 3.68 14.81
C PRO A 78 0.80 3.92 15.57
N ALA A 79 1.62 2.88 15.78
CA ALA A 79 2.88 3.00 16.52
C ALA A 79 3.94 3.90 15.83
N LEU A 80 3.87 4.12 14.51
CA LEU A 80 4.81 4.97 13.76
C LEU A 80 4.17 6.27 13.31
N HIS A 81 2.93 6.20 12.82
CA HIS A 81 2.12 7.33 12.41
C HIS A 81 0.81 7.31 13.19
N GLY A 82 0.83 7.86 14.40
CA GLY A 82 -0.37 7.99 15.25
C GLY A 82 -1.43 8.90 14.62
N ASP A 83 -2.60 8.97 15.25
CA ASP A 83 -3.77 9.68 14.69
C ASP A 83 -3.51 11.18 14.47
N VAL A 84 -2.71 11.81 15.34
CA VAL A 84 -2.29 13.21 15.16
C VAL A 84 -1.52 13.44 13.86
N ALA A 85 -0.81 12.43 13.34
CA ALA A 85 -0.11 12.55 12.06
C ALA A 85 -1.09 12.72 10.89
N PHE A 86 -2.24 12.05 10.95
CA PHE A 86 -3.32 12.20 9.95
C PHE A 86 -3.92 13.60 10.03
N GLU A 87 -4.15 14.10 11.24
CA GLU A 87 -4.63 15.48 11.44
C GLU A 87 -3.65 16.52 10.90
N LEU A 88 -2.37 16.37 11.20
CA LEU A 88 -1.34 17.29 10.71
C LEU A 88 -1.19 17.20 9.19
N ALA A 89 -1.24 15.99 8.61
CA ALA A 89 -1.20 15.78 7.18
C ALA A 89 -2.35 16.49 6.46
N VAL A 90 -3.58 16.36 6.98
CA VAL A 90 -4.74 17.06 6.42
C VAL A 90 -4.59 18.57 6.56
N ARG A 91 -4.20 19.07 7.73
CA ARG A 91 -4.16 20.52 7.99
C ARG A 91 -3.01 21.24 7.30
N ARG A 92 -1.86 20.58 7.15
CA ARG A 92 -0.59 21.20 6.72
C ARG A 92 -0.03 20.63 5.43
N GLY A 93 -0.60 19.55 4.92
CA GLY A 93 -0.01 18.78 3.83
C GLY A 93 1.19 17.96 4.31
N VAL A 94 1.75 17.18 3.38
CA VAL A 94 2.91 16.32 3.64
C VAL A 94 3.87 16.43 2.47
N ARG A 95 5.17 16.63 2.77
CA ARG A 95 6.22 16.51 1.76
C ARG A 95 6.51 15.04 1.47
N ALA A 96 6.68 14.68 0.21
CA ALA A 96 7.01 13.32 -0.19
C ALA A 96 8.30 12.83 0.52
N HIS A 97 8.25 11.66 1.15
CA HIS A 97 9.41 11.06 1.81
C HIS A 97 9.41 9.52 1.79
N HIS A 98 8.26 8.86 1.98
CA HIS A 98 8.17 7.40 1.90
C HIS A 98 7.87 6.86 0.50
N TRP A 99 7.21 7.67 -0.33
CA TRP A 99 6.73 7.29 -1.64
C TRP A 99 7.08 8.37 -2.67
N ARG A 100 7.03 8.01 -3.95
CA ARG A 100 7.34 8.92 -5.07
C ARG A 100 6.08 9.44 -5.77
N PHE A 101 5.05 9.80 -5.00
CA PHE A 101 3.79 10.37 -5.53
C PHE A 101 3.78 11.91 -5.60
N GLY A 102 4.78 12.55 -5.00
CA GLY A 102 4.79 14.00 -4.79
C GLY A 102 4.15 14.40 -3.46
N ASP A 103 4.05 15.70 -3.23
CA ASP A 103 3.55 16.26 -1.98
C ASP A 103 2.03 16.10 -1.88
N MET A 104 1.54 15.79 -0.69
CA MET A 104 0.12 15.85 -0.36
C MET A 104 -0.25 17.29 0.00
N PRO A 105 -1.17 17.97 -0.72
CA PRO A 105 -1.59 19.32 -0.37
C PRO A 105 -2.48 19.33 0.89
N PRO A 106 -2.50 20.43 1.65
CA PRO A 106 -3.43 20.60 2.77
C PRO A 106 -4.89 20.55 2.31
N GLN A 107 -5.74 19.82 3.03
CA GLN A 107 -7.19 19.72 2.77
C GLN A 107 -7.96 20.66 3.72
N ARG A 108 -7.84 21.97 3.50
CA ARG A 108 -8.35 23.02 4.42
C ARG A 108 -9.87 23.05 4.58
N THR A 109 -10.59 22.48 3.64
CA THR A 109 -12.07 22.43 3.65
C THR A 109 -12.62 21.29 4.49
N VAL A 110 -11.78 20.33 4.91
CA VAL A 110 -12.19 19.20 5.75
C VAL A 110 -12.19 19.65 7.20
N SER A 111 -13.33 19.49 7.87
CA SER A 111 -13.47 19.85 9.28
C SER A 111 -12.66 18.92 10.19
N GLN A 112 -12.32 19.39 11.39
CA GLN A 112 -11.61 18.54 12.37
C GLN A 112 -12.41 17.28 12.72
N ALA A 113 -13.73 17.40 12.86
CA ALA A 113 -14.61 16.27 13.15
C ALA A 113 -14.56 15.21 12.04
N GLU A 114 -14.63 15.63 10.77
CA GLU A 114 -14.49 14.73 9.63
C GLU A 114 -13.11 14.06 9.62
N VAL A 115 -12.03 14.78 9.95
CA VAL A 115 -10.67 14.18 10.03
C VAL A 115 -10.61 13.07 11.07
N VAL A 116 -11.22 13.25 12.24
CA VAL A 116 -11.27 12.22 13.29
C VAL A 116 -12.04 11.00 12.78
N GLN A 117 -13.20 11.20 12.14
CA GLN A 117 -14.01 10.13 11.58
C GLN A 117 -13.28 9.39 10.44
N ILE A 118 -12.66 10.12 9.51
CA ILE A 118 -11.82 9.56 8.44
C ILE A 118 -10.68 8.73 9.03
N THR A 119 -10.02 9.24 10.07
CA THR A 119 -8.93 8.51 10.73
C THR A 119 -9.45 7.21 11.31
N ARG A 120 -10.61 7.25 12.01
CA ARG A 120 -11.26 6.04 12.54
C ARG A 120 -11.57 5.02 11.45
N TYR A 121 -12.11 5.47 10.33
CA TYR A 121 -12.38 4.64 9.15
C TYR A 121 -11.11 3.94 8.66
N VAL A 122 -10.01 4.68 8.43
CA VAL A 122 -8.74 4.11 7.99
C VAL A 122 -8.18 3.12 9.02
N ARG A 123 -8.31 3.40 10.32
CA ARG A 123 -7.84 2.49 11.38
C ARG A 123 -8.57 1.16 11.42
N GLU A 124 -9.87 1.14 11.14
CA GLU A 124 -10.62 -0.13 11.09
C GLU A 124 -10.22 -0.97 9.89
N LEU A 125 -10.00 -0.33 8.74
CA LEU A 125 -9.43 -1.01 7.59
C LEU A 125 -8.02 -1.56 7.89
N GLN A 126 -7.16 -0.77 8.53
CA GLN A 126 -5.83 -1.21 8.94
C GLN A 126 -5.89 -2.43 9.87
N ARG A 127 -6.73 -2.41 10.90
CA ARG A 127 -6.90 -3.56 11.82
C ARG A 127 -7.38 -4.82 11.12
N ALA A 128 -8.37 -4.71 10.22
CA ALA A 128 -8.86 -5.84 9.43
C ALA A 128 -7.77 -6.48 8.54
N ASN A 129 -6.71 -5.72 8.24
CA ASN A 129 -5.57 -6.14 7.44
C ASN A 129 -4.30 -6.39 8.29
N GLY A 130 -4.44 -6.53 9.61
CA GLY A 130 -3.33 -6.88 10.51
C GLY A 130 -2.29 -5.76 10.71
N ILE A 131 -2.74 -4.51 10.62
CA ILE A 131 -1.91 -3.31 10.81
C ILE A 131 -2.36 -2.61 12.10
N GLU A 132 -1.48 -2.64 13.10
CA GLU A 132 -1.67 -2.08 14.46
C GLU A 132 -0.47 -1.21 14.90
#